data_AF-A0A947CFG5-F1
#
_entry.id   AF-A0A947CFG5-F1
#
_cell.length_a   1.000
_cell.length_b   1.000
_cell.length_c   1.000
_cell.angle_alpha   90.00
_cell.angle_beta   90.00
_cell.angle_gamma   90.00
#
_symmetry.space_group_name_H-M   'P 1'
#
loop_
_entity.id
_entity.type
_entity.pdbx_description
1 polymer ?
#
loop_
_entity_poly.entity_id
_entity_poly.type
_entity_poly.pdbx_seq_one_letter_code
_entity_poly.pdbx_strand_id
1 'polypeptide(L)'
;MSRQVLVLIGTRRGLFRATSDEDRREWTVEGPAIAGYEVYHAILDPRDPRMGYAAVRHEVWGSHVYRSTDAGKTWDPLASRPTFPEGSDRTVEAIWHLAP
;
A
#
# COMPACT_ATOMS: atom_id res chain seq x y z
N MET A 1 -5.44 -9.97 22.24
CA MET A 1 -4.70 -9.26 21.19
C MET A 1 -3.78 -10.27 20.52
N SER A 2 -3.65 -10.30 19.18
CA SER A 2 -2.71 -11.22 18.54
C SER A 2 -1.27 -10.80 18.89
N ARG A 3 -0.42 -11.77 19.26
CA ARG A 3 1.02 -11.52 19.44
C ARG A 3 1.78 -11.37 18.13
N GLN A 4 1.20 -11.88 17.04
CA GLN A 4 1.76 -11.78 15.70
C GLN A 4 1.78 -10.34 15.18
N VAL A 5 2.84 -10.01 14.47
CA VAL A 5 3.05 -8.70 13.83
C VAL A 5 2.97 -8.87 12.33
N LEU A 6 2.28 -7.94 11.67
CA LEU A 6 2.29 -7.78 10.22
C LEU A 6 3.10 -6.52 9.87
N VAL A 7 4.04 -6.66 8.95
CA VAL A 7 4.78 -5.55 8.34
C VAL A 7 4.45 -5.50 6.85
N LEU A 8 4.04 -4.33 6.39
CA LEU A 8 3.88 -4.03 4.96
C LEU A 8 5.17 -3.42 4.43
N ILE A 9 5.74 -3.98 3.38
CA ILE A 9 7.05 -3.61 2.84
C ILE A 9 6.88 -3.12 1.40
N GLY A 10 6.87 -1.80 1.24
CA GLY A 10 6.86 -1.16 -0.07
C GLY A 10 8.24 -1.20 -0.73
N THR A 11 8.29 -1.59 -2.00
CA THR A 11 9.53 -1.66 -2.78
C THR A 11 9.33 -1.09 -4.18
N ARG A 12 10.41 -1.00 -4.97
CA ARG A 12 10.32 -0.69 -6.40
C ARG A 12 9.73 -1.81 -7.26
N ARG A 13 9.47 -2.99 -6.67
CA ARG A 13 8.98 -4.19 -7.38
C ARG A 13 7.56 -4.58 -6.96
N GLY A 14 6.95 -3.86 -6.02
CA GLY A 14 5.63 -4.14 -5.47
C GLY A 14 5.61 -4.12 -3.95
N LEU A 15 4.50 -4.60 -3.39
CA LEU A 15 4.23 -4.66 -1.96
C LEU A 15 4.37 -6.09 -1.45
N PHE A 16 5.17 -6.27 -0.40
CA PHE A 16 5.30 -7.54 0.32
C PHE A 16 4.66 -7.45 1.70
N ARG A 17 4.19 -8.60 2.20
CA ARG A 17 3.65 -8.75 3.56
C ARG A 17 4.57 -9.69 4.33
N ALA A 18 5.08 -9.25 5.47
CA ALA A 18 5.82 -10.11 6.37
C ALA A 18 5.00 -10.32 7.65
N THR A 19 4.63 -11.56 7.93
CA THR A 19 3.89 -11.94 9.14
C THR A 19 4.79 -12.73 10.06
N SER A 20 4.85 -12.36 11.33
CA SER A 20 5.65 -13.06 12.32
C SER A 20 4.90 -14.23 12.97
N ASP A 21 5.65 -15.17 13.54
CA ASP A 21 5.16 -16.02 14.62
C ASP A 21 4.84 -15.20 15.91
N GLU A 22 4.36 -15.86 16.96
CA GLU A 22 3.97 -15.18 18.21
C GLU A 22 5.14 -14.62 19.01
N ASP A 23 6.36 -15.12 18.77
CA ASP A 23 7.58 -14.69 19.44
C ASP A 23 8.42 -13.71 18.62
N ARG A 24 7.96 -13.39 17.39
CA ARG A 24 8.61 -12.49 16.42
C ARG A 24 10.00 -12.94 15.99
N ARG A 25 10.24 -14.24 15.93
CA ARG A 25 11.51 -14.87 15.56
C ARG A 25 11.49 -15.40 14.13
N GLU A 26 10.40 -16.06 13.76
CA GLU A 26 10.20 -16.56 12.41
C GLU A 26 9.22 -15.66 11.65
N TRP A 27 9.50 -15.46 10.37
CA TRP A 27 8.71 -14.57 9.51
C TRP A 27 8.36 -15.28 8.21
N THR A 28 7.08 -15.24 7.86
CA THR A 28 6.59 -15.65 6.54
C THR A 28 6.41 -14.41 5.68
N VAL A 29 7.04 -14.40 4.49
CA VAL A 29 6.94 -13.29 3.53
C VAL A 29 6.08 -13.72 2.35
N GLU A 30 5.07 -12.93 2.04
CA GLU A 30 4.14 -13.12 0.92
C GLU A 30 4.24 -11.94 -0.07
N GLY A 31 4.05 -12.21 -1.35
CA GLY A 31 4.02 -11.19 -2.41
C GLY A 31 4.88 -11.54 -3.64
N PRO A 32 5.11 -10.56 -4.54
CA PRO A 32 4.60 -9.18 -4.46
C PRO A 32 3.11 -9.09 -4.83
N ALA A 33 2.34 -8.39 -4.01
CA ALA A 33 1.12 -7.73 -4.49
C ALA A 33 1.50 -6.45 -5.26
N ILE A 34 0.61 -5.95 -6.12
CA ILE A 34 0.88 -4.73 -6.91
C ILE A 34 2.21 -4.89 -7.70
N ALA A 35 2.41 -6.08 -8.28
CA ALA A 35 3.68 -6.47 -8.88
C ALA A 35 4.07 -5.52 -10.03
N GLY A 36 5.34 -5.11 -10.06
CA GLY A 36 5.89 -4.29 -11.13
C GLY A 36 5.74 -2.77 -10.94
N TYR A 37 5.09 -2.32 -9.87
CA TYR A 37 4.96 -0.88 -9.56
C TYR A 37 5.70 -0.51 -8.27
N GLU A 38 6.15 0.74 -8.18
CA GLU A 38 6.83 1.24 -6.98
C GLU A 38 5.80 1.57 -5.90
N VAL A 39 6.00 1.04 -4.70
CA VAL A 39 5.13 1.28 -3.55
C VAL A 39 5.89 2.11 -2.53
N TYR A 40 5.47 3.36 -2.32
CA TYR A 40 6.15 4.30 -1.42
C TYR A 40 5.64 4.24 0.01
N HIS A 41 4.36 3.95 0.20
CA HIS A 41 3.78 3.81 1.53
C HIS A 41 2.61 2.84 1.49
N ALA A 42 2.44 2.02 2.52
CA ALA A 42 1.27 1.17 2.67
C ALA A 42 0.89 1.09 4.15
N ILE A 43 -0.41 1.21 4.44
CA ILE A 43 -0.93 1.16 5.80
C ILE A 43 -2.18 0.28 5.85
N LEU A 44 -2.42 -0.34 7.01
CA LEU A 44 -3.76 -0.76 7.41
C LEU A 44 -4.37 0.33 8.28
N ASP A 45 -5.68 0.55 8.16
CA ASP A 45 -6.40 1.52 8.96
C ASP A 45 -6.53 1.01 10.41
N PRO A 46 -6.02 1.73 11.43
CA PRO A 46 -6.16 1.30 12.82
C PRO A 46 -7.62 1.33 13.32
N ARG A 47 -8.52 2.03 12.61
CA ARG A 47 -9.96 2.10 12.92
C ARG A 47 -10.72 0.89 12.38
N ASP A 48 -10.28 0.34 11.23
CA ASP A 48 -10.75 -0.91 10.65
C ASP A 48 -9.55 -1.70 10.06
N PRO A 49 -9.00 -2.66 10.81
CA PRO A 49 -7.82 -3.42 10.38
C PRO A 49 -8.01 -4.27 9.11
N ARG A 50 -9.25 -4.42 8.61
CA ARG A 50 -9.49 -5.04 7.30
C ARG A 50 -9.18 -4.10 6.15
N MET A 51 -9.26 -2.80 6.39
CA MET A 51 -9.10 -1.75 5.41
C MET A 51 -7.63 -1.38 5.31
N GLY A 52 -7.11 -1.27 4.08
CA GLY A 52 -5.72 -0.87 3.83
C GLY A 52 -5.60 0.00 2.60
N TYR A 53 -4.56 0.84 2.59
CA TYR A 53 -4.25 1.75 1.49
C TYR A 53 -2.76 1.69 1.15
N ALA A 54 -2.44 1.73 -0.14
CA ALA A 54 -1.07 1.76 -0.65
C ALA A 54 -0.89 2.88 -1.66
N ALA A 55 0.14 3.70 -1.47
CA ALA A 55 0.58 4.74 -2.37
C ALA A 55 1.56 4.16 -3.39
N VAL A 56 1.17 4.21 -4.66
CA VAL A 56 1.85 3.54 -5.76
C VAL A 56 2.22 4.57 -6.82
N ARG A 57 3.41 4.46 -7.39
CA ARG A 57 3.84 5.25 -8.54
C ARG A 57 3.94 4.39 -9.78
N HIS A 58 3.14 4.73 -10.79
CA HIS A 58 3.25 4.19 -12.13
C HIS A 58 4.18 5.06 -12.97
N GLU A 59 5.04 4.45 -13.79
CA GLU A 59 5.96 5.19 -14.66
C GLU A 59 5.23 6.02 -15.72
N VAL A 60 4.10 5.52 -16.24
CA VAL A 60 3.33 6.19 -17.32
C VAL A 60 2.18 7.04 -16.77
N TRP A 61 1.48 6.55 -15.74
CA TRP A 61 0.22 7.16 -15.28
C TRP A 61 0.38 8.00 -14.01
N GLY A 62 1.59 8.11 -13.46
CA GLY A 62 1.88 8.87 -12.25
C GLY A 62 1.37 8.17 -10.98
N SER A 63 1.08 8.96 -9.96
CA SER A 63 0.66 8.46 -8.65
C SER A 63 -0.77 7.91 -8.63
N HIS A 64 -0.95 6.78 -7.95
CA HIS A 64 -2.24 6.13 -7.71
C HIS A 64 -2.30 5.60 -6.28
N VAL A 65 -3.51 5.50 -5.74
CA VAL A 65 -3.78 4.81 -4.47
C VAL A 65 -4.49 3.49 -4.74
N TYR A 66 -4.00 2.42 -4.12
CA TYR A 66 -4.63 1.11 -4.09
C TYR A 66 -5.31 0.90 -2.73
N ARG A 67 -6.35 0.07 -2.70
CA ARG A 67 -7.13 -0.25 -1.51
C ARG A 67 -7.22 -1.77 -1.33
N SER A 68 -7.14 -2.22 -0.08
CA SER A 68 -7.39 -3.60 0.32
C SER A 68 -8.54 -3.66 1.31
N THR A 69 -9.48 -4.61 1.12
CA THR A 69 -10.64 -4.86 2.01
C THR A 69 -10.53 -6.16 2.83
N ASP A 70 -9.35 -6.78 2.82
CA ASP A 70 -9.09 -8.10 3.39
C ASP A 70 -7.77 -8.17 4.19
N ALA A 71 -7.46 -7.08 4.91
CA ALA A 71 -6.27 -6.93 5.75
C ALA A 71 -4.96 -7.02 4.96
N GLY A 72 -4.95 -6.43 3.77
CA GLY A 72 -3.78 -6.30 2.91
C GLY A 72 -3.46 -7.54 2.09
N LYS A 73 -4.34 -8.54 2.00
CA LYS A 73 -4.08 -9.77 1.21
C LYS A 73 -4.24 -9.49 -0.29
N THR A 74 -5.26 -8.75 -0.68
CA THR A 74 -5.51 -8.32 -2.07
C THR A 74 -5.64 -6.80 -2.15
N TRP A 75 -5.31 -6.23 -3.32
CA TRP A 75 -5.19 -4.79 -3.53
C TRP A 75 -5.74 -4.40 -4.89
N ASP A 76 -6.73 -3.51 -4.90
CA ASP A 76 -7.34 -2.98 -6.11
C ASP A 76 -7.08 -1.47 -6.25
N PRO A 77 -6.82 -0.95 -7.46
CA PRO A 77 -6.65 0.49 -7.66
C PRO A 77 -7.97 1.22 -7.38
N LEU A 78 -7.90 2.40 -6.76
CA LEU A 78 -9.06 3.28 -6.66
C LEU A 78 -9.50 3.75 -8.05
N ALA A 79 -10.80 4.00 -8.25
CA ALA A 79 -11.33 4.42 -9.54
C ALA A 79 -10.73 5.75 -10.04
N SER A 80 -10.41 6.66 -9.13
CA SER A 80 -9.83 7.96 -9.42
C SER A 80 -8.42 8.09 -8.85
N ARG A 81 -7.56 8.77 -9.59
CA ARG A 81 -6.24 9.21 -9.12
C ARG A 81 -6.37 10.53 -8.36
N PRO A 82 -5.48 10.82 -7.40
CA PRO A 82 -5.35 12.17 -6.85
C PRO A 82 -4.92 13.15 -7.94
N THR A 83 -5.68 14.22 -8.11
CA THR A 83 -5.43 15.26 -9.11
C THR A 83 -5.50 16.65 -8.48
N PHE A 84 -4.80 17.61 -9.07
CA PHE A 84 -5.01 19.02 -8.78
C PHE A 84 -6.36 19.49 -9.35
N PRO A 85 -6.90 20.64 -8.88
CA PRO A 85 -8.10 21.24 -9.46
C PRO A 85 -7.99 21.45 -10.97
N GLU A 86 -9.14 21.44 -11.65
CA GLU A 86 -9.21 21.69 -13.09
C GLU A 86 -8.57 23.04 -13.45
N GLY A 87 -7.83 23.06 -14.56
CA GLY A 87 -7.05 24.24 -15.00
C GLY A 87 -5.64 24.35 -14.40
N SER A 88 -5.26 23.47 -13.47
CA SER A 88 -3.88 23.35 -12.98
C SER A 88 -2.95 22.77 -14.05
N ASP A 89 -1.75 23.34 -14.17
CA ASP A 89 -0.63 22.81 -14.98
C ASP A 89 0.19 21.73 -14.25
N ARG A 90 -0.11 21.49 -12.97
CA ARG A 90 0.58 20.52 -12.11
C ARG A 90 -0.05 19.13 -12.14
N THR A 91 0.78 18.12 -11.93
CA THR A 91 0.39 16.72 -11.73
C THR A 91 0.95 16.17 -10.42
N VAL A 92 0.25 15.21 -9.80
CA VAL A 92 0.73 14.55 -8.58
C VAL A 92 1.82 13.56 -8.96
N GLU A 93 3.08 13.92 -8.67
CA GLU A 93 4.24 13.10 -9.00
C GLU A 93 4.34 11.85 -8.13
N ALA A 94 4.26 12.03 -6.82
CA ALA A 94 4.45 10.98 -5.81
C ALA A 94 3.55 11.21 -4.58
N ILE A 95 3.07 10.12 -3.99
CA ILE A 95 2.42 10.11 -2.68
C ILE A 95 3.36 9.38 -1.72
N TRP A 96 4.00 10.13 -0.82
CA TRP A 96 5.00 9.60 0.11
C TRP A 96 4.41 9.05 1.40
N HIS A 97 3.19 9.46 1.75
CA HIS A 97 2.59 9.12 3.01
C HIS A 97 1.06 9.08 2.91
N LEU A 98 0.47 8.17 3.68
CA LEU A 98 -0.97 7.97 3.84
C LEU A 98 -1.23 7.91 5.34
N ALA A 99 -2.27 8.59 5.80
CA ALA A 99 -2.67 8.60 7.20
C ALA A 99 -4.18 8.33 7.32
N PRO A 100 -4.63 7.67 8.40
CA PRO A 100 -6.06 7.44 8.69
C PRO A 100 -6.84 8.73 8.95
#